data_AF-A0A3D0M684-F1
#
_entry.id   AF-A0A3D0M684-F1
#
_cell.length_a   1.000
_cell.length_b   1.000
_cell.length_c   1.000
_cell.angle_alpha   90.00
_cell.angle_beta   90.00
_cell.angle_gamma   90.00
#
_symmetry.space_group_name_H-M   'P 1'
#
loop_
_entity.id
_entity.type
_entity.pdbx_description
1 polymer ?
#
loop_
_entity_poly.entity_id
_entity_poly.type
_entity_poly.pdbx_seq_one_letter_code
_entity_poly.pdbx_strand_id
1 'polypeptide(L)'
;MKQFRWREALFTLTDVSKALKEFNPKLEITCCVHATKNTYYVTELRGYDNWDMVASCPYFDVFSTTIIDWSLPEAFFRDITERTVALAKKYGKESERWLMGYNNRPADFAQIDKVVDMYEELGTDRLATWTYRGGYGTVVAAKDPIELWDNIGRNYNRVMGKGK
;
A
#
# COMPACT_ATOMS: atom_id res chain seq x y z
N MET A 1 -20.54 -11.45 15.35
CA MET A 1 -20.29 -11.89 13.96
C MET A 1 -19.11 -11.18 13.29
N LYS A 2 -19.05 -9.84 13.23
CA LYS A 2 -17.93 -9.11 12.58
C LYS A 2 -16.56 -9.37 13.22
N GLN A 3 -16.47 -9.27 14.56
CA GLN A 3 -15.24 -9.55 15.30
C GLN A 3 -14.73 -10.99 15.13
N PHE A 4 -15.63 -11.98 15.03
CA PHE A 4 -15.25 -13.36 14.75
C PHE A 4 -14.55 -13.47 13.40
N ARG A 5 -15.16 -12.95 12.32
CA ARG A 5 -14.54 -12.96 10.98
C ARG A 5 -13.20 -12.23 10.95
N TRP A 6 -13.08 -11.12 11.67
CA TRP A 6 -11.80 -10.40 11.77
C TRP A 6 -10.72 -11.21 12.48
N ARG A 7 -11.06 -11.87 13.58
CA ARG A 7 -10.13 -12.71 14.33
C ARG A 7 -9.70 -13.93 13.54
N GLU A 8 -10.63 -14.66 12.92
CA GLU A 8 -10.30 -15.90 12.19
C GLU A 8 -9.42 -15.63 10.98
N ALA A 9 -9.71 -14.57 10.22
CA ALA A 9 -8.88 -14.21 9.07
C ALA A 9 -7.46 -13.81 9.49
N LEU A 10 -7.35 -12.98 10.54
CA LEU A 10 -6.06 -12.57 11.08
C LEU A 10 -5.31 -13.74 11.75
N PHE A 11 -6.02 -14.71 12.34
CA PHE A 11 -5.44 -15.88 12.97
C PHE A 11 -4.57 -16.66 11.99
N THR A 12 -5.10 -16.99 10.80
CA THR A 12 -4.33 -17.72 9.78
C THR A 12 -3.06 -16.96 9.38
N LEU A 13 -3.16 -15.65 9.14
CA LEU A 13 -1.98 -14.85 8.78
C LEU A 13 -0.97 -14.76 9.92
N THR A 14 -1.45 -14.63 11.16
CA THR A 14 -0.61 -14.54 12.36
C THR A 14 0.12 -15.85 12.62
N ASP A 15 -0.56 -16.98 12.49
CA ASP A 15 0.00 -18.32 12.73
C ASP A 15 1.08 -18.66 11.71
N VAL A 16 0.82 -18.41 10.42
CA VAL A 16 1.82 -18.57 9.36
C VAL A 16 3.00 -17.63 9.57
N SER A 17 2.75 -16.37 9.91
CA SER A 17 3.81 -15.38 10.13
C SER A 17 4.70 -15.73 11.32
N LYS A 18 4.10 -16.25 12.39
CA LYS A 18 4.83 -16.77 13.54
C LYS A 18 5.75 -17.92 13.11
N ALA A 19 5.21 -18.92 12.40
CA ALA A 19 6.01 -20.05 11.92
C ALA A 19 7.17 -19.61 11.01
N LEU A 20 6.95 -18.62 10.14
CA LEU A 20 8.01 -18.03 9.31
C LEU A 20 9.10 -17.35 10.15
N LYS A 21 8.72 -16.58 11.17
CA LYS A 21 9.66 -15.88 12.06
C LYS A 21 10.44 -16.85 12.97
N GLU A 22 9.81 -17.94 13.41
CA GLU A 22 10.48 -19.02 14.14
C GLU A 22 11.50 -19.76 13.27
N PHE A 23 11.19 -19.96 11.99
CA PHE A 23 12.12 -20.54 11.01
C PHE A 23 13.28 -19.59 10.67
N ASN A 24 12.97 -18.32 10.39
CA ASN A 24 13.96 -17.30 10.10
C ASN A 24 13.47 -15.92 10.57
N PRO A 25 14.02 -15.39 11.70
CA PRO A 25 13.57 -14.12 12.26
C PRO A 25 13.90 -12.90 11.39
N LYS A 26 14.77 -13.05 10.38
CA LYS A 26 15.15 -11.98 9.46
C LYS A 26 14.19 -11.78 8.29
N LEU A 27 13.23 -12.68 8.09
CA LEU A 27 12.22 -12.51 7.03
C LEU A 27 11.36 -11.31 7.35
N GLU A 28 11.26 -10.36 6.43
CA GLU A 28 10.30 -9.26 6.54
C GLU A 28 8.92 -9.72 6.08
N ILE A 29 7.89 -9.40 6.87
CA ILE A 29 6.51 -9.74 6.58
C ILE A 29 5.71 -8.45 6.44
N THR A 30 5.19 -8.25 5.24
CA THR A 30 4.35 -7.11 4.87
C THR A 30 2.89 -7.53 4.84
N CYS A 31 2.02 -6.79 5.53
CA CYS A 31 0.57 -6.98 5.42
C CYS A 31 -0.06 -5.78 4.73
N CYS A 32 -0.64 -6.00 3.53
CA CYS A 32 -1.40 -5.00 2.79
C CYS A 32 -2.90 -5.23 2.95
N VAL A 33 -3.61 -4.22 3.44
CA VAL A 33 -5.07 -4.27 3.63
C VAL A 33 -5.78 -3.28 2.72
N HIS A 34 -7.07 -3.48 2.45
CA HIS A 34 -7.82 -2.51 1.67
C HIS A 34 -7.88 -1.14 2.37
N ALA A 35 -7.84 -0.08 1.57
CA ALA A 35 -8.04 1.32 1.95
C ALA A 35 -9.52 1.56 2.34
N THR A 36 -10.03 0.80 3.32
CA THR A 36 -11.44 0.82 3.73
C THR A 36 -11.85 2.20 4.19
N LYS A 37 -12.64 2.83 3.32
CA LYS A 37 -13.40 4.05 3.55
C LYS A 37 -14.72 3.80 2.85
N ASN A 38 -15.84 4.05 3.55
CA ASN A 38 -17.18 3.69 3.08
C ASN A 38 -17.55 4.25 1.68
N THR A 39 -16.75 5.15 1.12
CA THR A 39 -16.90 5.78 -0.20
C THR A 39 -16.07 5.15 -1.32
N TYR A 40 -15.18 4.19 -1.05
CA TYR A 40 -14.36 3.53 -2.09
C TYR A 40 -14.33 2.01 -1.88
N TYR A 41 -13.65 1.54 -0.84
CA TYR A 41 -13.76 0.15 -0.38
C TYR A 41 -14.76 0.07 0.77
N VAL A 42 -16.00 -0.30 0.46
CA VAL A 42 -17.01 -0.61 1.47
C VAL A 42 -16.50 -1.74 2.35
N THR A 43 -16.67 -1.60 3.67
CA THR A 43 -16.33 -2.64 4.65
C THR A 43 -17.26 -3.85 4.46
N GLU A 44 -16.77 -4.94 3.87
CA GLU A 44 -17.57 -6.14 3.56
C GLU A 44 -17.32 -7.31 4.52
N LEU A 45 -16.81 -7.05 5.73
CA LEU A 45 -16.47 -8.11 6.70
C LEU A 45 -15.37 -9.04 6.17
N ARG A 46 -14.40 -8.48 5.45
CA ARG A 46 -13.35 -9.25 4.75
C ARG A 46 -12.29 -9.83 5.67
N GLY A 47 -12.45 -9.70 6.98
CA GLY A 47 -11.48 -10.17 7.97
C GLY A 47 -10.43 -9.12 8.36
N TYR A 48 -10.02 -8.27 7.42
CA TYR A 48 -8.88 -7.36 7.62
C TYR A 48 -9.27 -5.87 7.67
N ASP A 49 -10.56 -5.59 7.74
CA ASP A 49 -11.08 -4.21 7.72
C ASP A 49 -10.74 -3.44 9.03
N ASN A 50 -10.45 -4.16 10.11
CA ASN A 50 -9.98 -3.55 11.36
C ASN A 50 -8.44 -3.41 11.32
N TRP A 51 -7.98 -2.27 10.81
CA TRP A 51 -6.55 -2.02 10.66
C TRP A 51 -5.80 -2.05 11.99
N ASP A 52 -6.42 -1.63 13.10
CA ASP A 52 -5.79 -1.61 14.42
C ASP A 52 -5.41 -3.03 14.88
N MET A 53 -6.30 -4.00 14.65
CA MET A 53 -6.00 -5.42 14.87
C MET A 53 -4.89 -5.92 13.96
N VAL A 54 -4.87 -5.50 12.68
CA VAL A 54 -3.85 -5.95 11.73
C VAL A 54 -2.47 -5.37 12.10
N ALA A 55 -2.38 -4.06 12.29
CA ALA A 55 -1.13 -3.36 12.61
C ALA A 55 -0.56 -3.77 13.99
N SER A 56 -1.42 -4.19 14.93
CA SER A 56 -0.97 -4.71 16.24
C SER A 56 -0.37 -6.11 16.20
N CYS A 57 -0.47 -6.84 15.08
CA CYS A 57 0.16 -8.16 14.95
C CYS A 57 1.68 -8.05 15.14
N PRO A 58 2.29 -8.79 16.09
CA PRO A 58 3.72 -8.65 16.38
C PRO A 58 4.62 -9.21 15.28
N TYR A 59 4.09 -10.07 14.39
CA TYR A 59 4.87 -10.74 13.35
C TYR A 59 4.91 -10.00 12.02
N PHE A 60 4.05 -8.99 11.83
CA PHE A 60 4.15 -8.11 10.66
C PHE A 60 5.16 -7.02 10.94
N ASP A 61 6.09 -6.78 10.03
CA ASP A 61 7.07 -5.71 10.15
C ASP A 61 6.55 -4.41 9.50
N VAL A 62 5.74 -4.56 8.46
CA VAL A 62 5.24 -3.41 7.68
C VAL A 62 3.73 -3.45 7.54
N PHE A 63 3.11 -2.32 7.86
CA PHE A 63 1.71 -2.06 7.61
C PHE A 63 1.52 -1.27 6.32
N SER A 64 0.74 -1.84 5.41
CA SER A 64 0.51 -1.32 4.07
C SER A 64 -0.98 -1.23 3.77
N THR A 65 -1.37 -0.32 2.90
CA THR A 65 -2.75 -0.22 2.42
C THR A 65 -2.81 -0.26 0.91
N THR A 66 -3.92 -0.75 0.37
CA THR A 66 -4.07 -1.07 -1.06
C THR A 66 -3.85 0.14 -1.97
N ILE A 67 -3.67 -0.19 -3.25
CA ILE A 67 -3.51 0.76 -4.35
C ILE A 67 -4.82 1.53 -4.54
N ILE A 68 -4.68 2.81 -4.83
CA ILE A 68 -5.79 3.75 -5.05
C ILE A 68 -5.77 4.17 -6.51
N ASP A 69 -6.94 4.23 -7.13
CA ASP A 69 -7.09 4.66 -8.52
C ASP A 69 -6.77 6.15 -8.71
N TRP A 70 -6.05 6.48 -9.79
CA TRP A 70 -5.62 7.84 -10.14
C TRP A 70 -6.77 8.84 -10.31
N SER A 71 -7.98 8.37 -10.61
CA SER A 71 -9.17 9.21 -10.75
C SER A 71 -9.71 9.76 -9.42
N LEU A 72 -9.23 9.26 -8.28
CA LEU A 72 -9.70 9.73 -6.98
C LEU A 72 -9.15 11.12 -6.63
N PRO A 73 -9.89 11.92 -5.83
CA PRO A 73 -9.41 13.22 -5.40
C PRO A 73 -8.15 13.13 -4.53
N GLU A 74 -7.26 14.11 -4.62
CA GLU A 74 -6.03 14.19 -3.80
C GLU A 74 -6.30 14.01 -2.30
N ALA A 75 -7.39 14.60 -1.79
CA ALA A 75 -7.80 14.46 -0.40
C ALA A 75 -8.02 12.99 0.03
N PHE A 76 -8.39 12.11 -0.89
CA PHE A 76 -8.50 10.68 -0.62
C PHE A 76 -7.12 10.02 -0.49
N PHE A 77 -6.17 10.36 -1.36
CA PHE A 77 -4.80 9.88 -1.27
C PHE A 77 -4.14 10.33 0.05
N ARG A 78 -4.35 11.59 0.44
CA ARG A 78 -3.85 12.16 1.70
C ARG A 78 -4.41 11.42 2.92
N ASP A 79 -5.75 11.33 3.02
CA ASP A 79 -6.42 10.69 4.16
C ASP A 79 -6.00 9.23 4.38
N ILE A 80 -5.93 8.43 3.31
CA ILE A 80 -5.50 7.03 3.45
C ILE A 80 -4.03 6.96 3.89
N THR A 81 -3.18 7.86 3.41
CA THR A 81 -1.76 7.88 3.75
C THR A 81 -1.53 8.31 5.18
N GLU A 82 -2.17 9.40 5.64
CA GLU A 82 -2.13 9.84 7.03
C GLU A 82 -2.56 8.73 7.99
N ARG A 83 -3.67 8.03 7.68
CA ARG A 83 -4.14 6.90 8.48
C ARG A 83 -3.17 5.73 8.48
N THR A 84 -2.54 5.44 7.34
CA THR A 84 -1.57 4.35 7.20
C THR A 84 -0.32 4.62 8.04
N VAL A 85 0.27 5.82 7.88
CA VAL A 85 1.46 6.23 8.63
C VAL A 85 1.18 6.32 10.12
N ALA A 86 0.08 6.96 10.53
CA ALA A 86 -0.28 7.09 11.93
C ALA A 86 -0.42 5.72 12.63
N LEU A 87 -1.01 4.74 11.94
CA LEU A 87 -1.20 3.41 12.49
C LEU A 87 0.07 2.58 12.52
N ALA A 88 0.88 2.63 11.46
CA ALA A 88 2.19 2.01 11.44
C ALA A 88 3.06 2.52 12.60
N LYS A 89 3.13 3.85 12.76
CA LYS A 89 3.84 4.50 13.87
C LYS A 89 3.32 4.09 15.24
N LYS A 90 1.99 4.01 15.41
CA LYS A 90 1.36 3.58 16.68
C LYS A 90 1.86 2.21 17.15
N TYR A 91 2.13 1.28 16.21
CA TYR A 91 2.53 -0.10 16.51
C TYR A 91 4.00 -0.41 16.19
N GLY A 92 4.81 0.61 15.91
CA GLY A 92 6.24 0.44 15.61
C GLY A 92 6.49 -0.36 14.33
N LYS A 93 5.66 -0.17 13.30
CA LYS A 93 5.79 -0.79 11.98
C LYS A 93 6.35 0.23 10.99
N GLU A 94 7.00 -0.26 9.94
CA GLU A 94 7.19 0.56 8.75
C GLU A 94 5.84 0.78 8.04
N SER A 95 5.71 1.90 7.36
CA SER A 95 4.55 2.28 6.58
C SER A 95 4.84 2.17 5.09
N GLU A 96 3.93 1.53 4.36
CA GLU A 96 4.03 1.41 2.90
C GLU A 96 2.81 2.00 2.20
N ARG A 97 3.07 2.71 1.10
CA ARG A 97 2.03 3.12 0.16
C ARG A 97 2.31 2.61 -1.24
N TRP A 98 1.22 2.27 -1.92
CA TRP A 98 1.26 1.77 -3.28
C TRP A 98 0.86 2.84 -4.30
N LEU A 99 1.55 2.83 -5.44
CA LEU A 99 1.20 3.56 -6.65
C LEU A 99 0.59 2.59 -7.68
N MET A 100 -0.43 3.06 -8.40
CA MET A 100 -1.05 2.29 -9.47
C MET A 100 -0.22 2.39 -10.75
N GLY A 101 0.51 1.33 -11.05
CA GLY A 101 1.24 1.09 -12.30
C GLY A 101 0.51 0.13 -13.24
N TYR A 102 -0.82 0.16 -13.34
CA TYR A 102 -1.61 -0.73 -14.21
C TYR A 102 -3.03 -0.20 -14.40
N ASN A 103 -3.77 -0.74 -15.37
CA ASN A 103 -5.17 -0.45 -15.70
C ASN A 103 -5.43 1.02 -16.08
N ASN A 104 -5.32 1.92 -15.12
CA ASN A 104 -5.43 3.36 -15.34
C ASN A 104 -4.05 4.03 -15.19
N ARG A 105 -3.90 5.17 -15.87
CA ARG A 105 -2.82 6.14 -15.64
C ARG A 105 -3.43 7.50 -15.39
N PRO A 106 -2.74 8.43 -14.70
CA PRO A 106 -3.25 9.78 -14.58
C PRO A 106 -3.32 10.43 -15.97
N ALA A 107 -4.25 11.38 -16.13
CA ALA A 107 -4.37 12.16 -17.36
C ALA A 107 -3.10 13.00 -17.60
N ASP A 108 -2.57 13.57 -16.51
CA ASP A 108 -1.32 14.30 -16.43
C ASP A 108 -0.33 13.55 -15.53
N PHE A 109 0.83 13.21 -16.07
CA PHE A 109 1.88 12.50 -15.33
C PHE A 109 2.43 13.29 -14.14
N ALA A 110 2.29 14.63 -14.11
CA ALA A 110 2.66 15.44 -12.96
C ALA A 110 1.86 15.09 -11.69
N GLN A 111 0.73 14.38 -11.81
CA GLN A 111 0.01 13.83 -10.66
C GLN A 111 0.85 12.79 -9.91
N ILE A 112 1.69 12.02 -10.61
CA ILE A 112 2.56 11.01 -9.97
C ILE A 112 3.56 11.71 -9.05
N ASP A 113 4.20 12.77 -9.54
CA ASP A 113 5.14 13.57 -8.78
C ASP A 113 4.49 14.12 -7.50
N LYS A 114 3.31 14.74 -7.63
CA LYS A 114 2.55 15.30 -6.50
C LYS A 114 2.16 14.24 -5.46
N VAL A 115 1.70 13.08 -5.91
CA VAL A 115 1.30 12.00 -5.00
C VAL A 115 2.52 11.42 -4.28
N VAL A 116 3.64 11.27 -4.96
CA VAL A 116 4.90 10.82 -4.37
C VAL A 116 5.40 11.82 -3.33
N ASP A 117 5.44 13.11 -3.68
CA ASP A 117 5.84 14.18 -2.75
C ASP A 117 4.97 14.20 -1.50
N MET A 118 3.65 14.08 -1.67
CA MET A 118 2.72 14.01 -0.56
C MET A 118 2.94 12.75 0.29
N TYR A 119 3.23 11.59 -0.30
CA TYR A 119 3.50 10.37 0.47
C TYR A 119 4.79 10.49 1.28
N GLU A 120 5.83 11.11 0.71
CA GLU A 120 7.09 11.42 1.37
C GLU A 120 6.90 12.44 2.51
N GLU A 121 6.21 13.55 2.25
CA GLU A 121 5.90 14.62 3.22
C GLU A 121 5.15 14.07 4.44
N LEU A 122 4.22 13.15 4.22
CA LEU A 122 3.43 12.52 5.28
C LEU A 122 4.22 11.48 6.08
N GLY A 123 5.47 11.17 5.69
CA GLY A 123 6.34 10.26 6.40
C GLY A 123 6.10 8.78 6.06
N THR A 124 5.71 8.48 4.82
CA THR A 124 5.69 7.09 4.35
C THR A 124 7.11 6.55 4.27
N ASP A 125 7.39 5.38 4.87
CA ASP A 125 8.74 4.81 4.91
C ASP A 125 9.15 4.20 3.57
N ARG A 126 8.18 3.66 2.82
CA ARG A 126 8.45 3.02 1.53
C ARG A 126 7.31 3.11 0.52
N LEU A 127 7.70 3.14 -0.75
CA LEU A 127 6.79 3.18 -1.88
C LEU A 127 6.89 1.88 -2.68
N ALA A 128 5.73 1.32 -3.02
CA ALA A 128 5.60 0.15 -3.86
C ALA A 128 4.74 0.46 -5.09
N THR A 129 4.89 -0.31 -6.17
CA THR A 129 4.07 -0.15 -7.38
C THR A 129 3.60 -1.50 -7.84
N TRP A 130 2.30 -1.57 -8.13
CA TRP A 130 1.74 -2.68 -8.89
C TRP A 130 1.05 -2.12 -10.13
N THR A 131 1.17 -2.69 -11.32
CA THR A 131 1.91 -3.92 -11.63
C THR A 131 3.21 -3.64 -12.36
N TYR A 132 4.05 -4.66 -12.51
CA TYR A 132 5.30 -4.57 -13.23
C TYR A 132 5.10 -4.03 -14.65
N ARG A 133 5.92 -3.05 -15.05
CA ARG A 133 5.94 -2.45 -16.41
C ARG A 133 4.58 -1.94 -16.90
N GLY A 134 3.78 -1.32 -16.03
CA GLY A 134 2.50 -0.77 -16.47
C GLY A 134 1.47 -1.83 -16.84
N GLY A 135 1.75 -3.13 -16.57
CA GLY A 135 0.96 -4.26 -17.06
C GLY A 135 1.17 -4.59 -18.54
N TYR A 136 2.26 -4.11 -19.16
CA TYR A 136 2.54 -4.34 -20.58
C TYR A 136 2.39 -5.81 -20.99
N GLY A 137 1.63 -6.06 -22.06
CA GLY A 137 1.35 -7.41 -22.57
C GLY A 137 0.24 -8.16 -21.84
N THR A 138 -0.50 -7.52 -20.93
CA THR A 138 -1.60 -8.15 -20.18
C THR A 138 -2.94 -7.44 -20.43
N VAL A 139 -4.04 -8.07 -20.03
CA VAL A 139 -5.39 -7.48 -20.08
C VAL A 139 -5.57 -6.29 -19.12
N VAL A 140 -4.65 -6.11 -18.18
CA VAL A 140 -4.66 -4.99 -17.22
C VAL A 140 -3.60 -3.95 -17.54
N ALA A 141 -3.06 -3.93 -18.76
CA ALA A 141 -2.11 -2.90 -19.20
C ALA A 141 -2.75 -1.51 -19.11
N ALA A 142 -2.04 -0.56 -18.50
CA ALA A 142 -2.43 0.84 -18.57
C ALA A 142 -2.26 1.37 -20.00
N LYS A 143 -2.92 2.49 -20.31
CA LYS A 143 -2.56 3.30 -21.49
C LYS A 143 -1.11 3.79 -21.33
N ASP A 144 -0.31 3.70 -22.38
CA ASP A 144 1.12 4.07 -22.37
C ASP A 144 1.89 3.41 -21.20
N PRO A 145 1.87 2.06 -21.10
CA PRO A 145 2.25 1.35 -19.87
C PRO A 145 3.73 1.49 -19.51
N ILE A 146 4.61 1.59 -20.53
CA ILE A 146 6.04 1.79 -20.31
C ILE A 146 6.31 3.21 -19.80
N GLU A 147 5.64 4.23 -20.36
CA GLU A 147 5.80 5.61 -19.87
C GLU A 147 5.30 5.75 -18.43
N LEU A 148 4.16 5.12 -18.08
CA LEU A 148 3.69 5.08 -16.69
C LEU A 148 4.74 4.46 -15.76
N TRP A 149 5.30 3.32 -16.15
CA TRP A 149 6.32 2.63 -15.37
C TRP A 149 7.59 3.47 -15.19
N ASP A 150 8.09 4.05 -16.28
CA ASP A 150 9.30 4.86 -16.26
C ASP A 150 9.10 6.15 -15.45
N ASN A 151 7.90 6.75 -15.49
CA ASN A 151 7.57 7.92 -14.68
C ASN A 151 7.59 7.64 -13.18
N ILE A 152 6.98 6.52 -12.77
CA ILE A 152 7.06 6.03 -11.39
C ILE A 152 8.52 5.74 -11.01
N GLY A 153 9.29 5.10 -11.89
CA GLY A 153 10.71 4.80 -11.67
C GLY A 153 11.57 6.06 -11.49
N ARG A 154 11.31 7.14 -12.24
CA ARG A 154 11.95 8.44 -12.06
C ARG A 154 11.68 9.01 -10.67
N ASN A 155 10.45 8.90 -10.19
CA ASN A 155 10.09 9.31 -8.83
C ASN A 155 10.80 8.50 -7.74
N TYR A 156 10.93 7.18 -7.91
CA TYR A 156 11.71 6.35 -6.99
C TYR A 156 13.17 6.78 -6.92
N ASN A 157 13.80 7.03 -8.07
CA ASN A 157 15.17 7.53 -8.08
C ASN A 157 15.29 8.91 -7.42
N ARG A 158 14.29 9.77 -7.60
CA ARG A 158 14.23 11.11 -6.99
C ARG A 158 14.20 11.04 -5.46
N VAL A 159 13.29 10.28 -4.87
CA VAL A 159 13.14 10.18 -3.40
C VAL A 159 14.25 9.35 -2.73
N MET A 160 14.84 8.39 -3.46
CA MET A 160 16.06 7.69 -2.99
C MET A 160 17.33 8.54 -3.09
N GLY A 161 17.27 9.78 -3.60
CA GLY A 161 18.44 10.62 -3.82
C GLY A 161 19.39 10.13 -4.92
N LYS A 162 18.95 9.20 -5.78
CA LYS A 162 19.74 8.65 -6.91
C LYS A 162 19.65 9.49 -8.19
N GLY A 163 18.89 10.60 -8.15
CA GLY A 163 18.73 11.55 -9.26
C GLY A 163 19.43 12.90 -9.07
N LYS A 164 20.34 13.00 -8.09
CA LYS A 164 21.22 14.17 -7.88
C LYS A 164 22.65 13.82 -8.30
#